data_AF-A0A519QMJ1-F1
#
_entry.id   AF-A0A519QMJ1-F1
#
_cell.length_a   1.000
_cell.length_b   1.000
_cell.length_c   1.000
_cell.angle_alpha   90.00
_cell.angle_beta   90.00
_cell.angle_gamma   90.00
#
_symmetry.space_group_name_H-M   'P 1'
#
loop_
_entity.id
_entity.type
_entity.pdbx_description
1 polymer ?
#
loop_
_entity_poly.entity_id
_entity_poly.type
_entity_poly.pdbx_seq_one_letter_code
_entity_poly.pdbx_strand_id
1 'polypeptide(L)'
;MAFLIGFSCRAGEPQNIGTAASRFPLAVTTMRLSVLIITFLFATLNAIAQHKGDTSVPIWYIDSLKREIADLKRTNNFLYWGYQEKTSVDKIDTVFIRSDSSIITFSLKDGKPLKRQFNILSKDKELVQYTFHFYDSKGQVRYVENWDVLKNDYFDAKLTSAERIQYDSLGRPTLSIKYLQSVRRTIRIKYWYDKNGKRQVMPVAIKGDALWDE
;
A
#
# COMPACT_ATOMS: atom_id res chain seq x y z
N MET A 1 32.66 -31.57 9.69
CA MET A 1 33.56 -30.42 9.45
C MET A 1 32.78 -29.17 9.80
N ALA A 2 33.02 -28.59 10.97
CA ALA A 2 32.30 -27.44 11.49
C ALA A 2 33.32 -26.30 11.73
N PHE A 3 33.02 -25.10 11.25
CA PHE A 3 33.79 -23.89 11.55
C PHE A 3 32.99 -23.04 12.53
N LEU A 4 33.55 -22.88 13.74
CA LEU A 4 33.21 -21.87 14.73
C LEU A 4 34.22 -20.73 14.57
N ILE A 5 33.75 -19.49 14.42
CA ILE A 5 34.59 -18.29 14.59
C ILE A 5 34.06 -17.55 15.81
N GLY A 6 34.87 -17.56 16.87
CA GLY A 6 34.68 -16.74 18.05
C GLY A 6 35.31 -15.36 17.85
N PHE A 7 34.67 -14.32 18.40
CA PHE A 7 35.31 -13.04 18.63
C PHE A 7 35.28 -12.70 20.12
N SER A 8 36.48 -12.37 20.59
CA SER A 8 36.87 -12.08 21.96
C SER A 8 36.37 -10.70 22.40
N CYS A 9 35.77 -10.64 23.58
CA CYS A 9 35.51 -9.40 24.31
C CYS A 9 36.76 -8.99 25.08
N ARG A 10 37.20 -7.73 24.95
CA ARG A 10 38.19 -7.11 25.84
C ARG A 10 37.55 -5.93 26.54
N ALA A 11 37.43 -6.04 27.85
CA ALA A 11 37.00 -4.99 28.76
C ALA A 11 38.12 -3.95 28.95
N GLY A 12 37.72 -2.68 29.05
CA GLY A 12 38.56 -1.56 29.49
C GLY A 12 37.69 -0.59 30.29
N GLU A 13 38.05 -0.42 31.55
CA GLU A 13 37.41 0.42 32.59
C GLU A 13 37.86 1.91 32.52
N PRO A 14 37.31 2.82 33.35
CA PRO A 14 36.93 4.17 32.95
C PRO A 14 37.91 5.27 33.39
N GLN A 15 37.77 6.46 32.80
CA GLN A 15 38.31 7.70 33.36
C GLN A 15 37.26 8.81 33.42
N ASN A 16 37.05 9.28 34.65
CA ASN A 16 36.33 10.50 35.01
C ASN A 16 37.15 11.74 34.59
N ILE A 17 36.55 12.69 33.88
CA ILE A 17 36.96 14.11 33.91
C ILE A 17 35.72 15.01 33.80
N GLY A 18 35.46 15.75 34.88
CA GLY A 18 35.27 17.21 34.87
C GLY A 18 34.11 17.83 34.08
N THR A 19 33.15 18.34 34.84
CA THR A 19 32.27 19.49 34.57
C THR A 19 32.79 20.54 33.58
N ALA A 20 31.98 20.84 32.56
CA ALA A 20 31.87 22.18 31.97
C ALA A 20 30.42 22.43 31.55
N ALA A 21 29.72 23.26 32.32
CA ALA A 21 28.44 23.80 31.94
C ALA A 21 28.64 24.78 30.77
N SER A 22 28.12 24.44 29.59
CA SER A 22 27.88 25.41 28.52
C SER A 22 26.38 25.45 28.23
N ARG A 23 25.76 26.53 28.67
CA ARG A 23 24.40 26.93 28.31
C ARG A 23 24.38 27.20 26.81
N PHE A 24 23.70 26.37 26.04
CA PHE A 24 23.32 26.72 24.66
C PHE A 24 22.05 27.59 24.69
N PRO A 25 22.04 28.76 24.04
CA PRO A 25 20.86 29.61 24.02
C PRO A 25 19.79 29.02 23.10
N LEU A 26 18.66 28.66 23.69
CA LEU A 26 17.43 28.16 23.05
C LEU A 26 16.65 29.19 22.21
N ALA A 27 17.30 30.29 21.78
CA ALA A 27 16.58 31.48 21.29
C ALA A 27 16.72 31.79 19.79
N VAL A 28 17.49 31.02 19.00
CA VAL A 28 17.81 31.42 17.61
C VAL A 28 17.06 30.62 16.53
N THR A 29 16.43 29.50 16.86
CA THR A 29 15.72 28.67 15.87
C THR A 29 14.23 28.98 15.71
N THR A 30 13.61 29.72 16.63
CA THR A 30 12.18 30.09 16.54
C THR A 30 11.91 31.25 15.58
N MET A 31 12.83 32.21 15.43
CA MET A 31 12.64 33.36 14.53
C MET A 31 12.61 32.99 13.04
N ARG A 32 13.33 31.94 12.62
CA ARG A 32 13.37 31.52 11.21
C ARG A 32 12.10 30.81 10.77
N LEU A 33 11.45 30.06 11.66
CA LEU A 33 10.21 29.35 11.35
C LEU A 33 9.02 30.31 11.25
N SER A 34 8.94 31.30 12.13
CA SER A 34 7.86 32.31 12.13
C SER A 34 7.86 33.16 10.86
N VAL A 35 9.05 33.59 10.39
CA VAL A 35 9.17 34.38 9.16
C VAL A 35 8.80 33.53 7.93
N LEU A 36 9.16 32.24 7.92
CA LEU A 36 8.84 31.31 6.82
C LEU A 36 7.33 30.99 6.77
N ILE A 37 6.68 30.87 7.93
CA ILE A 37 5.23 30.70 8.04
C ILE A 37 4.51 31.96 7.55
N ILE A 38 5.00 33.15 7.93
CA ILE A 38 4.40 34.43 7.52
C ILE A 38 4.57 34.64 6.01
N THR A 39 5.74 34.37 5.42
CA THR A 39 5.93 34.49 3.96
C THR A 39 5.10 33.46 3.19
N PHE A 40 4.90 32.25 3.72
CA PHE A 40 4.00 31.25 3.13
C PHE A 40 2.52 31.68 3.21
N LEU A 41 2.11 32.31 4.32
CA LEU A 41 0.77 32.90 4.49
C LEU A 41 0.53 34.07 3.53
N PHE A 42 1.51 34.97 3.33
CA PHE A 42 1.37 36.06 2.37
C PHE A 42 1.39 35.60 0.90
N ALA A 43 2.17 34.56 0.58
CA ALA A 43 2.17 33.96 -0.75
C ALA A 43 0.83 33.28 -1.09
N THR A 44 0.20 32.60 -0.13
CA THR A 44 -1.12 31.98 -0.31
C THR A 44 -2.25 33.00 -0.38
N LEU A 45 -2.19 34.09 0.39
CA LEU A 45 -3.20 35.16 0.34
C LEU A 45 -3.18 35.95 -0.98
N ASN A 46 -2.00 36.19 -1.56
CA ASN A 46 -1.91 36.83 -2.88
C ASN A 46 -2.40 35.92 -4.03
N ALA A 47 -2.27 34.60 -3.89
CA ALA A 47 -2.84 33.65 -4.85
C ALA A 47 -4.38 33.62 -4.80
N ILE A 48 -4.98 33.84 -3.62
CA ILE A 48 -6.44 33.91 -3.44
C ILE A 48 -7.01 35.23 -4.00
N ALA A 49 -6.26 36.33 -3.94
CA ALA A 49 -6.71 37.65 -4.42
C ALA A 49 -6.75 37.81 -5.96
N GLN A 50 -6.11 36.92 -6.72
CA GLN A 50 -6.10 36.97 -8.19
C GLN A 50 -7.20 36.13 -8.87
N HIS A 51 -8.01 35.37 -8.12
CA HIS A 51 -9.07 34.53 -8.71
C HIS A 51 -10.45 35.22 -8.72
N LYS A 52 -10.53 36.38 -9.38
CA LYS A 52 -11.81 37.08 -9.69
C LYS A 52 -12.25 36.97 -11.16
N GLY A 53 -11.67 36.04 -11.91
CA GLY A 53 -12.18 35.63 -13.22
C GLY A 53 -12.66 34.18 -13.15
N ASP A 54 -13.81 33.87 -13.75
CA ASP A 54 -14.22 32.49 -14.01
C ASP A 54 -13.12 31.81 -14.85
N THR A 55 -12.21 31.12 -14.19
CA THR A 55 -11.20 30.30 -14.86
C THR A 55 -11.90 29.04 -15.34
N SER A 56 -12.31 29.03 -16.62
CA SER A 56 -12.72 27.81 -17.29
C SER A 56 -11.52 26.86 -17.37
N VAL A 57 -11.49 25.85 -16.49
CA VAL A 57 -10.44 24.83 -16.49
C VAL A 57 -10.75 23.81 -17.59
N PRO A 58 -9.82 23.54 -18.52
CA PRO A 58 -10.03 22.52 -19.54
C PRO A 58 -10.23 21.13 -18.93
N ILE A 59 -11.16 20.34 -19.48
CA ILE A 59 -11.49 18.99 -18.99
C ILE A 59 -10.26 18.07 -18.96
N TRP A 60 -9.34 18.20 -19.93
CA TRP A 60 -8.13 17.38 -19.98
C TRP A 60 -7.21 17.62 -18.76
N TYR A 61 -7.19 18.84 -18.21
CA TYR A 61 -6.39 19.17 -17.04
C TYR A 61 -7.00 18.52 -15.79
N ILE A 62 -8.34 18.57 -15.66
CA ILE A 62 -9.07 17.86 -14.60
C ILE A 62 -8.84 16.35 -14.69
N ASP A 63 -8.90 15.78 -15.89
CA ASP A 63 -8.66 14.35 -16.11
C ASP A 63 -7.20 13.96 -15.80
N SER A 64 -6.23 14.85 -16.05
CA SER A 64 -4.83 14.66 -15.65
C SER A 64 -4.67 14.63 -14.13
N LEU A 65 -5.25 15.61 -13.43
CA LEU A 65 -5.22 15.67 -11.97
C LEU A 65 -5.88 14.44 -11.33
N LYS A 66 -7.00 13.96 -11.88
CA LYS A 66 -7.66 12.73 -11.40
C LYS A 66 -6.74 11.51 -11.51
N ARG A 67 -5.96 11.39 -12.60
CA ARG A 67 -5.00 10.30 -12.75
C ARG A 67 -3.88 10.39 -11.73
N GLU A 68 -3.33 11.58 -11.52
CA GLU A 68 -2.26 11.80 -10.55
C GLU A 68 -2.73 11.48 -9.12
N ILE A 69 -3.95 11.89 -8.75
CA ILE A 69 -4.57 11.51 -7.47
C ILE A 69 -4.72 9.99 -7.36
N ALA A 70 -5.17 9.30 -8.41
CA ALA A 70 -5.30 7.85 -8.41
C ALA A 70 -3.94 7.16 -8.22
N ASP A 71 -2.89 7.63 -8.89
CA ASP A 71 -1.53 7.09 -8.77
C ASP A 71 -0.93 7.36 -7.37
N LEU A 72 -1.18 8.52 -6.78
CA LEU A 72 -0.79 8.84 -5.40
C LEU A 72 -1.49 7.91 -4.40
N LYS A 73 -2.79 7.68 -4.56
CA LYS A 73 -3.55 6.74 -3.71
C LYS A 73 -3.00 5.32 -3.83
N ARG A 74 -2.69 4.87 -5.05
CA ARG A 74 -2.08 3.55 -5.30
C ARG A 74 -0.73 3.43 -4.61
N THR A 75 0.14 4.43 -4.76
CA THR A 75 1.46 4.49 -4.13
C THR A 75 1.36 4.47 -2.60
N ASN A 76 0.44 5.25 -2.04
CA ASN A 76 0.21 5.25 -0.59
C ASN A 76 -0.24 3.88 -0.08
N ASN A 77 -1.13 3.19 -0.80
CA ASN A 77 -1.56 1.84 -0.43
C ASN A 77 -0.43 0.81 -0.55
N PHE A 78 0.40 0.91 -1.59
CA PHE A 78 1.60 0.07 -1.72
C PHE A 78 2.54 0.26 -0.52
N LEU A 79 2.81 1.50 -0.13
CA LEU A 79 3.65 1.82 1.03
C LEU A 79 3.03 1.32 2.34
N TYR A 80 1.71 1.46 2.51
CA TYR A 80 1.00 0.94 3.67
C TYR A 80 1.21 -0.57 3.84
N TRP A 81 0.96 -1.37 2.79
CA TRP A 81 1.13 -2.82 2.88
C TRP A 81 2.59 -3.24 3.01
N GLY A 82 3.52 -2.57 2.32
CA GLY A 82 4.95 -2.82 2.49
C GLY A 82 5.45 -2.53 3.90
N TYR A 83 4.93 -1.48 4.54
CA TYR A 83 5.22 -1.18 5.95
C TYR A 83 4.66 -2.24 6.89
N GLN A 84 3.40 -2.67 6.70
CA GLN A 84 2.79 -3.73 7.50
C GLN A 84 3.58 -5.04 7.39
N GLU A 85 4.00 -5.39 6.18
CA GLU A 85 4.82 -6.58 5.94
C GLU A 85 6.15 -6.52 6.73
N LYS A 86 6.86 -5.40 6.66
CA LYS A 86 8.15 -5.23 7.34
C LYS A 86 8.05 -5.23 8.87
N THR A 87 6.94 -4.76 9.42
CA THR A 87 6.79 -4.52 10.87
C THR A 87 6.03 -5.61 11.61
N SER A 88 5.11 -6.30 10.93
CA SER A 88 4.13 -7.17 11.58
C SER A 88 4.26 -8.64 11.21
N VAL A 89 4.98 -8.97 10.14
CA VAL A 89 5.23 -10.37 9.76
C VAL A 89 6.19 -11.01 10.75
N ASP A 90 5.75 -12.11 11.34
CA ASP A 90 6.54 -12.94 12.25
C ASP A 90 7.15 -14.14 11.51
N LYS A 91 6.39 -14.69 10.55
CA LYS A 91 6.76 -15.91 9.84
C LYS A 91 6.39 -15.85 8.36
N ILE A 92 7.25 -16.40 7.52
CA ILE A 92 6.99 -16.61 6.09
C ILE A 92 7.11 -18.10 5.81
N ASP A 93 6.02 -18.70 5.31
CA ASP A 93 5.95 -20.11 4.95
C ASP A 93 5.66 -20.25 3.45
N THR A 94 6.28 -21.23 2.79
CA THR A 94 5.98 -21.58 1.40
C THR A 94 5.50 -23.01 1.31
N VAL A 95 4.36 -23.22 0.66
CA VAL A 95 3.77 -24.53 0.42
C VAL A 95 3.58 -24.70 -1.08
N PHE A 96 4.17 -25.75 -1.66
CA PHE A 96 3.91 -26.15 -3.04
C PHE A 96 2.65 -27.00 -3.07
N ILE A 97 1.62 -26.55 -3.81
CA ILE A 97 0.37 -27.32 -3.96
C ILE A 97 0.57 -28.41 -5.01
N ARG A 98 1.24 -28.06 -6.10
CA ARG A 98 1.54 -28.90 -7.25
C ARG A 98 2.89 -28.50 -7.83
N SER A 99 3.35 -29.21 -8.86
CA SER A 99 4.59 -28.86 -9.58
C SER A 99 4.55 -27.49 -10.25
N ASP A 100 3.35 -26.97 -10.54
CA ASP A 100 3.07 -25.74 -11.27
C ASP A 100 2.54 -24.61 -10.38
N SER A 101 2.48 -24.79 -9.05
CA SER A 101 1.88 -23.80 -8.17
C SER A 101 2.39 -23.84 -6.74
N SER A 102 2.57 -22.66 -6.16
CA SER A 102 2.95 -22.48 -4.75
C SER A 102 2.16 -21.37 -4.09
N ILE A 103 2.05 -21.45 -2.77
CA ILE A 103 1.49 -20.41 -1.92
C ILE A 103 2.55 -19.99 -0.93
N ILE A 104 2.86 -18.70 -0.90
CA ILE A 104 3.68 -18.09 0.14
C ILE A 104 2.75 -17.36 1.10
N THR A 105 2.79 -17.71 2.38
CA THR A 105 1.98 -17.07 3.43
C THR A 105 2.87 -16.27 4.37
N PHE A 106 2.52 -15.01 4.55
CA PHE A 106 3.15 -14.08 5.48
C PHE A 106 2.23 -13.95 6.69
N SER A 107 2.63 -14.55 7.80
CA SER A 107 1.82 -14.70 9.01
C SER A 107 2.23 -13.70 10.09
N LEU A 108 1.24 -13.21 10.82
CA LEU A 108 1.40 -12.42 12.04
C LEU A 108 1.77 -13.33 13.22
N LYS A 109 2.17 -12.72 14.34
CA LYS A 109 2.47 -13.42 15.60
C LYS A 109 1.32 -14.28 16.14
N ASP A 110 0.08 -13.88 15.89
CA ASP A 110 -1.12 -14.63 16.28
C ASP A 110 -1.48 -15.76 15.29
N GLY A 111 -0.63 -16.02 14.29
CA GLY A 111 -0.81 -17.05 13.27
C GLY A 111 -1.77 -16.66 12.14
N LYS A 112 -2.40 -15.48 12.19
CA LYS A 112 -3.28 -15.02 11.10
C LYS A 112 -2.46 -14.59 9.89
N PRO A 113 -2.97 -14.78 8.66
CA PRO A 113 -2.29 -14.27 7.48
C PRO A 113 -2.40 -12.74 7.44
N LEU A 114 -1.28 -12.06 7.16
CA LEU A 114 -1.26 -10.68 6.70
C LEU A 114 -1.41 -10.63 5.17
N LYS A 115 -0.63 -11.48 4.49
CA LYS A 115 -0.55 -11.56 3.03
C LYS A 115 -0.42 -13.02 2.60
N ARG A 116 -1.06 -13.39 1.50
CA ARG A 116 -0.78 -14.64 0.77
C ARG A 116 -0.46 -14.32 -0.67
N GLN A 117 0.60 -14.92 -1.19
CA GLN A 117 0.98 -14.88 -2.58
C GLN A 117 0.69 -16.25 -3.20
N PHE A 118 -0.15 -16.28 -4.22
CA PHE A 118 -0.44 -17.48 -5.01
C PHE A 118 0.35 -17.39 -6.30
N ASN A 119 1.20 -18.38 -6.55
CA ASN A 119 2.10 -18.42 -7.69
C ASN A 119 1.64 -19.49 -8.69
N ILE A 120 1.71 -19.14 -9.97
CA ILE A 120 1.53 -20.05 -11.09
C ILE A 120 2.85 -20.12 -11.84
N LEU A 121 3.36 -21.35 -12.03
CA LEU A 121 4.63 -21.63 -12.68
C LEU A 121 4.42 -22.22 -14.08
N SER A 122 5.35 -21.95 -14.99
CA SER A 122 5.42 -22.57 -16.30
C SER A 122 5.85 -24.04 -16.18
N LYS A 123 5.85 -24.76 -17.32
CA LYS A 123 6.40 -26.13 -17.39
C LYS A 123 7.87 -26.20 -16.99
N ASP A 124 8.62 -25.13 -17.26
CA ASP A 124 10.04 -24.98 -16.92
C ASP A 124 10.24 -24.46 -15.48
N LYS A 125 9.16 -24.41 -14.68
CA LYS A 125 9.12 -23.95 -13.28
C LYS A 125 9.43 -22.47 -13.09
N GLU A 126 9.29 -21.68 -14.15
CA GLU A 126 9.46 -20.22 -14.09
C GLU A 126 8.16 -19.56 -13.63
N LEU A 127 8.24 -18.47 -12.87
CA LEU A 127 7.04 -17.77 -12.43
C LEU A 127 6.38 -17.05 -13.59
N VAL A 128 5.09 -17.33 -13.84
CA VAL A 128 4.32 -16.73 -14.96
C VAL A 128 3.31 -15.72 -14.44
N GLN A 129 2.66 -16.05 -13.34
CA GLN A 129 1.63 -15.20 -12.75
C GLN A 129 1.70 -15.32 -11.24
N TYR A 130 1.42 -14.22 -10.55
CA TYR A 130 1.17 -14.27 -9.12
C TYR A 130 0.01 -13.37 -8.72
N THR A 131 -0.65 -13.77 -7.64
CA THR A 131 -1.77 -13.06 -7.05
C THR A 131 -1.48 -12.81 -5.58
N PHE A 132 -1.56 -11.55 -5.15
CA PHE A 132 -1.48 -11.18 -3.74
C PHE A 132 -2.87 -11.03 -3.15
N HIS A 133 -3.13 -11.68 -2.02
CA HIS A 133 -4.27 -11.44 -1.16
C HIS A 133 -3.78 -10.81 0.14
N PHE A 134 -4.28 -9.63 0.47
CA PHE A 134 -4.03 -8.95 1.72
C PHE A 134 -5.24 -9.06 2.64
N TYR A 135 -4.99 -9.34 3.91
CA TYR A 135 -6.02 -9.67 4.89
C TYR A 135 -6.15 -8.55 5.92
N ASP A 136 -7.37 -8.32 6.40
CA ASP A 136 -7.61 -7.45 7.55
C ASP A 136 -7.36 -8.18 8.88
N SER A 137 -7.52 -7.46 10.00
CA SER A 137 -7.34 -8.01 11.35
C SER A 137 -8.35 -9.11 11.73
N LYS A 138 -9.45 -9.23 10.98
CA LYS A 138 -10.45 -10.30 11.11
C LYS A 138 -10.13 -11.51 10.23
N GLY A 139 -9.05 -11.48 9.46
CA GLY A 139 -8.66 -12.53 8.52
C GLY A 139 -9.49 -12.54 7.24
N GLN A 140 -10.14 -11.44 6.89
CA GLN A 140 -10.93 -11.29 5.67
C GLN A 140 -10.08 -10.66 4.57
N VAL A 141 -10.21 -11.12 3.33
CA VAL A 141 -9.43 -10.58 2.19
C VAL A 141 -9.92 -9.18 1.88
N ARG A 142 -9.09 -8.16 2.14
CA ARG A 142 -9.43 -6.75 1.94
C ARG A 142 -8.99 -6.23 0.58
N TYR A 143 -7.88 -6.75 0.07
CA TYR A 143 -7.27 -6.27 -1.14
C TYR A 143 -6.62 -7.41 -1.91
N VAL A 144 -6.79 -7.41 -3.23
CA VAL A 144 -6.26 -8.43 -4.14
C VAL A 144 -5.54 -7.73 -5.28
N GLU A 145 -4.37 -8.22 -5.65
CA GLU A 145 -3.65 -7.80 -6.85
C GLU A 145 -3.28 -9.01 -7.69
N ASN A 146 -3.47 -8.92 -9.00
CA ASN A 146 -3.08 -9.94 -9.97
C ASN A 146 -2.00 -9.38 -10.87
N TRP A 147 -0.93 -10.14 -11.06
CA TRP A 147 0.28 -9.72 -11.77
C TRP A 147 0.68 -10.79 -12.77
N ASP A 148 0.94 -10.35 -14.00
CA ASP A 148 1.56 -11.17 -15.05
C ASP A 148 3.06 -10.85 -15.10
N VAL A 149 3.89 -11.87 -15.10
CA VAL A 149 5.34 -11.75 -15.22
C VAL A 149 5.69 -11.60 -16.71
N LEU A 150 6.31 -10.48 -17.11
CA LEU A 150 6.53 -10.14 -18.52
C LEU A 150 7.78 -10.80 -19.12
N LYS A 151 8.74 -11.23 -18.28
CA LYS A 151 9.98 -11.95 -18.61
C LYS A 151 10.40 -12.81 -17.42
N ASN A 152 11.37 -13.71 -17.59
CA ASN A 152 11.90 -14.61 -16.54
C ASN A 152 12.57 -13.90 -15.35
N ASP A 153 12.32 -12.60 -15.16
CA ASP A 153 12.85 -11.78 -14.10
C ASP A 153 11.71 -11.29 -13.18
N TYR A 154 11.87 -11.51 -11.88
CA TYR A 154 10.83 -11.28 -10.86
C TYR A 154 10.44 -9.79 -10.75
N PHE A 155 11.30 -8.90 -11.24
CA PHE A 155 11.14 -7.45 -11.16
C PHE A 155 10.35 -6.84 -12.35
N ASP A 156 10.10 -7.60 -13.41
CA ASP A 156 9.39 -7.13 -14.61
C ASP A 156 7.97 -7.70 -14.66
N ALA A 157 7.16 -7.38 -13.64
CA ALA A 157 5.77 -7.81 -13.53
C ALA A 157 4.80 -6.67 -13.83
N LYS A 158 3.69 -7.00 -14.48
CA LYS A 158 2.62 -6.08 -14.86
C LYS A 158 1.34 -6.39 -14.11
N LEU A 159 0.82 -5.39 -13.40
CA LEU A 159 -0.49 -5.48 -12.76
C LEU A 159 -1.57 -5.69 -13.84
N THR A 160 -2.32 -6.77 -13.74
CA THR A 160 -3.47 -7.05 -14.62
C THR A 160 -4.75 -6.51 -14.04
N SER A 161 -4.94 -6.66 -12.73
CA SER A 161 -6.08 -6.13 -12.02
C SER A 161 -5.79 -5.98 -10.54
N ALA A 162 -6.55 -5.08 -9.90
CA ALA A 162 -6.56 -4.93 -8.47
C ALA A 162 -8.00 -4.81 -7.97
N GLU A 163 -8.30 -5.37 -6.80
CA GLU A 163 -9.65 -5.44 -6.26
C GLU A 163 -9.65 -5.13 -4.76
N ARG A 164 -10.49 -4.18 -4.35
CA ARG A 164 -10.75 -3.85 -2.95
C ARG A 164 -12.11 -4.38 -2.55
N ILE A 165 -12.19 -5.05 -1.41
CA ILE A 165 -13.42 -5.65 -0.89
C ILE A 165 -13.75 -5.04 0.47
N GLN A 166 -15.02 -4.71 0.69
CA GLN A 166 -15.56 -4.29 1.98
C GLN A 166 -16.61 -5.28 2.44
N TYR A 167 -16.73 -5.42 3.76
CA TYR A 167 -17.60 -6.38 4.41
C TYR A 167 -18.51 -5.67 5.41
N ASP A 168 -19.69 -6.26 5.67
CA ASP A 168 -20.53 -5.86 6.78
C ASP A 168 -20.01 -6.39 8.14
N SER A 169 -20.70 -6.06 9.22
CA SER A 169 -20.35 -6.53 10.57
C SER A 169 -20.40 -8.06 10.72
N LEU A 170 -21.15 -8.75 9.86
CA LEU A 170 -21.27 -10.21 9.82
C LEU A 170 -20.20 -10.87 8.92
N GLY A 171 -19.31 -10.09 8.30
CA GLY A 171 -18.26 -10.59 7.42
C GLY A 171 -18.74 -10.94 6.01
N ARG A 172 -19.91 -10.46 5.58
CA ARG A 172 -20.42 -10.65 4.22
C ARG A 172 -19.97 -9.50 3.33
N PRO A 173 -19.51 -9.75 2.08
CA PRO A 173 -19.12 -8.68 1.17
C PRO A 173 -20.27 -7.72 0.89
N THR A 174 -20.05 -6.41 1.01
CA THR A 174 -21.02 -5.34 0.71
C THR A 174 -20.61 -4.52 -0.50
N LEU A 175 -19.30 -4.43 -0.76
CA LEU A 175 -18.74 -3.70 -1.88
C LEU A 175 -17.50 -4.42 -2.41
N SER A 176 -17.39 -4.55 -3.72
CA SER A 176 -16.14 -4.81 -4.41
C SER A 176 -15.88 -3.69 -5.41
N ILE A 177 -14.65 -3.18 -5.47
CA ILE A 177 -14.21 -2.26 -6.52
C ILE A 177 -13.03 -2.92 -7.19
N LYS A 178 -13.16 -3.22 -8.49
CA LYS A 178 -12.16 -3.91 -9.28
C LYS A 178 -11.66 -3.03 -10.41
N TYR A 179 -10.37 -2.73 -10.39
CA TYR A 179 -9.66 -2.06 -11.47
C TYR A 179 -9.08 -3.09 -12.44
N LEU A 180 -9.31 -2.90 -13.74
CA LEU A 180 -8.80 -3.73 -14.82
C LEU A 180 -7.81 -2.93 -15.67
N GLN A 181 -6.53 -3.30 -15.63
CA GLN A 181 -5.46 -2.54 -16.29
C GLN A 181 -5.58 -2.59 -17.82
N SER A 182 -6.01 -3.73 -18.39
CA SER A 182 -6.10 -3.95 -19.84
C SER A 182 -7.05 -2.97 -20.54
N VAL A 183 -8.17 -2.65 -19.87
CA VAL A 183 -9.22 -1.76 -20.39
C VAL A 183 -9.25 -0.41 -19.66
N ARG A 184 -8.32 -0.17 -18.72
CA ARG A 184 -8.23 1.01 -17.86
C ARG A 184 -9.60 1.42 -17.30
N ARG A 185 -10.32 0.45 -16.73
CA ARG A 185 -11.69 0.61 -16.25
C ARG A 185 -11.82 0.07 -14.84
N THR A 186 -12.62 0.77 -14.04
CA THR A 186 -13.01 0.31 -12.71
C THR A 186 -14.45 -0.20 -12.74
N ILE A 187 -14.71 -1.32 -12.06
CA ILE A 187 -16.05 -1.89 -11.90
C ILE A 187 -16.37 -1.86 -10.41
N ARG A 188 -17.44 -1.16 -10.04
CA ARG A 188 -17.97 -1.14 -8.69
C ARG A 188 -19.13 -2.12 -8.59
N ILE A 189 -19.00 -3.12 -7.73
CA ILE A 189 -20.01 -4.15 -7.50
C ILE A 189 -20.57 -3.93 -6.10
N LYS A 190 -21.83 -3.51 -6.00
CA LYS A 190 -22.54 -3.43 -4.72
C LYS A 190 -23.28 -4.74 -4.46
N TYR A 191 -23.18 -5.22 -3.23
CA TYR A 191 -23.87 -6.40 -2.75
C TYR A 191 -24.91 -6.01 -1.70
N TRP A 192 -26.10 -6.56 -1.81
CA TRP A 192 -27.11 -6.50 -0.75
C TRP A 192 -27.70 -7.89 -0.52
N TYR A 193 -28.29 -8.08 0.65
CA TYR A 193 -28.82 -9.36 1.09
C TYR A 193 -30.28 -9.15 1.48
N ASP A 194 -31.17 -9.99 0.94
CA ASP A 194 -32.57 -9.97 1.35
C ASP A 194 -32.78 -10.58 2.74
N LYS A 195 -34.03 -10.58 3.22
CA LYS A 195 -34.39 -11.13 4.53
C LYS A 195 -34.08 -12.64 4.67
N ASN A 196 -33.93 -13.35 3.56
CA ASN A 196 -33.58 -14.76 3.51
C ASN A 196 -32.05 -14.99 3.36
N GLY A 197 -31.26 -13.91 3.39
CA GLY A 197 -29.81 -13.97 3.21
C GLY A 197 -29.36 -14.16 1.77
N LYS A 198 -30.27 -14.12 0.78
CA LYS A 198 -29.90 -14.27 -0.64
C LYS A 198 -29.18 -13.01 -1.12
N ARG A 199 -27.98 -13.22 -1.68
CA ARG A 199 -27.14 -12.17 -2.24
C ARG A 199 -27.71 -11.64 -3.55
N GLN A 200 -27.76 -10.33 -3.66
CA GLN A 200 -28.12 -9.57 -4.84
C GLN A 200 -26.93 -8.68 -5.24
N VAL A 201 -26.79 -8.40 -6.54
CA VAL A 201 -25.56 -7.83 -7.11
C VAL A 201 -25.92 -6.71 -8.09
N MET A 202 -25.32 -5.51 -7.93
CA MET A 202 -25.40 -4.40 -8.89
C MET A 202 -23.99 -4.01 -9.33
N PRO A 203 -23.58 -4.39 -10.55
CA PRO A 203 -22.36 -3.87 -11.14
C PRO A 203 -22.60 -2.48 -11.75
N VAL A 204 -21.68 -1.55 -11.50
CA VAL A 204 -21.64 -0.21 -12.08
C VAL A 204 -20.23 0.02 -12.62
N ALA A 205 -20.11 0.28 -13.92
CA ALA A 205 -18.83 0.65 -14.52
C ALA A 205 -18.50 2.10 -14.19
N ILE A 206 -17.27 2.35 -13.75
CA ILE A 206 -16.73 3.68 -13.46
C ILE A 206 -15.59 3.94 -14.45
N LYS A 207 -15.60 5.14 -15.05
CA LYS A 207 -14.55 5.58 -15.96
C LYS A 207 -13.28 5.91 -15.17
N GLY A 208 -12.14 5.39 -15.62
CA GLY A 208 -10.83 5.65 -15.01
C GLY A 208 -10.47 4.68 -13.87
N ASP A 209 -9.33 4.94 -13.23
CA ASP A 209 -8.94 4.27 -12.00
C ASP A 209 -9.60 4.96 -10.81
N ALA A 210 -10.56 4.26 -10.21
CA ALA A 210 -11.32 4.71 -9.05
C ALA A 210 -11.26 3.66 -7.93
N LEU A 211 -10.23 2.80 -7.93
CA LEU A 211 -10.10 1.70 -6.98
C LEU A 211 -10.15 2.16 -5.52
N TRP A 212 -9.56 3.34 -5.28
CA TRP A 212 -9.42 3.99 -3.99
C TRP A 212 -10.28 5.26 -3.85
N ASP A 213 -11.27 5.44 -4.71
CA ASP A 213 -12.25 6.51 -4.56
C ASP A 213 -13.35 6.07 -3.58
N GLU A 214 -13.84 7.03 -2.79
CA GLU A 214 -14.89 6.86 -1.78
C GLU A 214 -16.24 7.37 -2.30
#